data_AF-A0A9W6Z4S3-F1
#
_entry.id   AF-A0A9W6Z4S3-F1
#
_cell.length_a   1.000
_cell.length_b   1.000
_cell.length_c   1.000
_cell.angle_alpha   90.00
_cell.angle_beta   90.00
_cell.angle_gamma   90.00
#
_symmetry.space_group_name_H-M   'P 1'
#
loop_
_entity.id
_entity.type
_entity.pdbx_description
1 polymer ?
#
loop_
_entity_poly.entity_id
_entity_poly.type
_entity_poly.pdbx_seq_one_letter_code
_entity_poly.pdbx_strand_id
1 'polypeptide(L)'
;MKVVRDKKILDLRVKLAEAKYMLTDKIVCWAGCTLQAPHHSVRQVIKNLPSRVYCTKIRHGSPSEMYSLAATYFITHVNGVPTQTLDDFLEAVRYIKDNSYCKLRIVTSENIPFAKTLKVNYHYFPTTELLKNDVSEWVFKKLEATDIEQVKKI
;
A
#
# COMPACT_ATOMS: atom_id res chain seq x y z
N MET A 1 25.37 24.39 5.23
CA MET A 1 25.73 23.19 4.43
C MET A 1 26.45 23.71 3.20
N LYS A 2 27.69 23.30 2.96
CA LYS A 2 28.47 23.77 1.81
C LYS A 2 28.29 22.80 0.65
N VAL A 3 27.94 23.31 -0.52
CA VAL A 3 27.79 22.56 -1.77
C VAL A 3 28.56 23.26 -2.87
N VAL A 4 29.13 22.48 -3.79
CA VAL A 4 29.79 23.02 -4.98
C VAL A 4 28.83 22.96 -6.16
N ARG A 5 28.58 24.10 -6.80
CA ARG A 5 27.83 24.21 -8.05
C ARG A 5 28.55 25.20 -8.96
N ASP A 6 28.68 24.87 -10.24
CA ASP A 6 29.38 25.69 -11.25
C ASP A 6 30.79 26.14 -10.80
N LYS A 7 31.55 25.20 -10.21
CA LYS A 7 32.91 25.42 -9.68
C LYS A 7 33.01 26.48 -8.56
N LYS A 8 31.89 26.87 -7.94
CA LYS A 8 31.85 27.79 -6.80
C LYS A 8 31.32 27.08 -5.56
N ILE A 9 31.92 27.38 -4.41
CA ILE A 9 31.45 26.90 -3.11
C ILE A 9 30.31 27.81 -2.67
N LEU A 10 29.12 27.23 -2.49
CA LEU A 10 27.94 27.90 -1.96
C LEU A 10 27.70 27.43 -0.52
N ASP A 11 27.52 28.37 0.41
CA ASP A 11 27.08 28.04 1.77
C ASP A 11 25.58 28.28 1.88
N LEU A 12 24.82 27.18 2.05
CA LEU A 12 23.37 27.20 2.11
C LEU A 12 22.90 26.89 3.53
N ARG A 13 21.99 27.73 4.04
CA ARG A 13 21.20 27.43 5.23
C ARG A 13 19.88 26.82 4.79
N VAL A 14 19.79 25.48 4.85
CA VAL A 14 18.59 24.72 4.48
C VAL A 14 17.69 24.58 5.71
N LYS A 15 16.39 24.87 5.54
CA LYS A 15 15.41 24.62 6.60
C LYS A 15 15.17 23.12 6.73
N LEU A 16 15.26 22.60 7.96
CA LEU A 16 14.84 21.24 8.25
C LEU A 16 13.32 21.17 8.15
N ALA A 17 12.82 20.11 7.52
CA ALA A 17 11.41 19.79 7.44
C ALA A 17 11.18 18.40 8.06
N GLU A 18 10.03 18.22 8.68
CA GLU A 18 9.67 16.95 9.29
C GLU A 18 9.43 15.89 8.20
N ALA A 19 10.15 14.76 8.29
CA ALA A 19 10.12 13.70 7.30
C ALA A 19 8.98 12.68 7.52
N LYS A 20 7.90 13.07 8.22
CA LYS A 20 6.79 12.16 8.59
C LYS A 20 6.21 11.42 7.39
N TYR A 21 6.07 12.11 6.25
CA TYR A 21 5.55 11.53 5.00
C TYR A 21 6.45 10.49 4.32
N MET A 22 7.70 10.34 4.79
CA MET A 22 8.68 9.37 4.30
C MET A 22 8.71 8.08 5.12
N LEU A 23 8.12 8.09 6.33
CA LEU A 23 8.10 6.96 7.24
C LEU A 23 6.92 6.03 6.90
N THR A 24 7.11 4.73 7.17
CA THR A 24 6.01 3.75 7.11
C THR A 24 5.33 3.70 8.47
N ASP A 25 4.04 4.00 8.46
CA ASP A 25 3.12 4.03 9.59
C ASP A 25 2.04 2.94 9.48
N LYS A 26 1.68 2.54 8.26
CA LYS A 26 0.63 1.57 8.00
C LYS A 26 1.06 0.51 6.99
N ILE A 27 0.81 -0.75 7.33
CA ILE A 27 1.00 -1.92 6.47
C ILE A 27 -0.28 -2.75 6.46
N VAL A 28 -0.72 -3.16 5.29
CA VAL A 28 -1.90 -4.01 5.10
C VAL A 28 -1.47 -5.31 4.43
N CYS A 29 -1.84 -6.45 5.00
CA CYS A 29 -1.68 -7.75 4.34
C CYS A 29 -3.06 -8.22 3.88
N TRP A 30 -3.18 -8.57 2.59
CA TRP A 30 -4.44 -9.00 1.98
C TRP A 30 -4.19 -10.06 0.90
N ALA A 31 -4.92 -11.17 0.93
CA ALA A 31 -4.79 -12.26 -0.07
C ALA A 31 -3.34 -12.70 -0.35
N GLY A 32 -2.45 -12.57 0.64
CA GLY A 32 -1.02 -12.87 0.59
C GLY A 32 -0.11 -11.83 -0.06
N CYS A 33 -0.62 -10.65 -0.43
CA CYS A 33 0.19 -9.47 -0.73
C CYS A 33 0.37 -8.60 0.52
N THR A 34 1.52 -7.95 0.62
CA THR A 34 1.82 -6.92 1.61
C THR A 34 1.81 -5.56 0.92
N LEU A 35 0.97 -4.67 1.42
CA LEU A 35 0.70 -3.35 0.89
C LEU A 35 1.15 -2.30 1.90
N GLN A 36 1.78 -1.23 1.41
CA GLN A 36 2.07 -0.04 2.22
C GLN A 36 2.01 1.21 1.36
N ALA A 37 2.09 2.37 1.99
CA ALA A 37 2.35 3.61 1.26
C ALA A 37 3.73 3.51 0.57
N PRO A 38 3.88 4.07 -0.66
CA PRO A 38 5.15 4.01 -1.37
C PRO A 38 6.24 4.69 -0.53
N HIS A 39 7.27 3.91 -0.20
CA HIS A 39 8.40 4.35 0.61
C HIS A 39 9.30 5.33 -0.17
N HIS A 40 10.18 6.01 0.55
CA HIS A 40 11.01 7.09 0.01
C HIS A 40 11.74 6.72 -1.30
N SER A 41 12.40 5.56 -1.36
CA SER A 41 13.14 5.12 -2.55
C SER A 41 12.25 4.95 -3.78
N VAL A 42 11.04 4.41 -3.63
CA VAL A 42 10.08 4.28 -4.74
C VAL A 42 9.62 5.64 -5.25
N ARG A 43 9.41 6.61 -4.35
CA ARG A 43 9.03 7.99 -4.74
C ARG A 43 10.15 8.74 -5.44
N GLN A 44 11.42 8.39 -5.20
CA GLN A 44 12.54 8.99 -5.92
C GLN A 44 12.63 8.50 -7.37
N VAL A 45 12.19 7.27 -7.64
CA VAL A 45 12.24 6.66 -8.97
C VAL A 45 11.02 7.07 -9.81
N ILE A 46 9.84 7.14 -9.19
CA ILE A 46 8.58 7.35 -9.90
C ILE A 46 8.22 8.85 -9.92
N LYS A 47 8.00 9.39 -11.13
CA LYS A 47 7.61 10.80 -11.34
C LYS A 47 6.16 11.07 -10.93
N ASN A 48 5.24 10.23 -11.42
CA ASN A 48 3.80 10.37 -11.20
C ASN A 48 3.29 9.16 -10.44
N LEU A 49 2.78 9.39 -9.22
CA LEU A 49 2.30 8.32 -8.38
C LEU A 49 0.86 7.93 -8.76
N PRO A 50 0.59 6.71 -9.22
CA PRO A 50 -0.75 6.31 -9.65
C PRO A 50 -1.70 6.06 -8.48
N SER A 51 -1.20 5.56 -7.34
CA SER A 51 -1.93 5.44 -6.07
C SER A 51 -0.95 5.32 -4.90
N ARG A 52 -1.44 5.44 -3.65
CA ARG A 52 -0.65 5.20 -2.43
C ARG A 52 -0.77 3.75 -1.92
N VAL A 53 -1.25 2.83 -2.75
CA VAL A 53 -1.38 1.39 -2.42
C VAL A 53 -0.32 0.62 -3.18
N TYR A 54 0.86 0.49 -2.58
CA TYR A 54 2.02 -0.13 -3.21
C TYR A 54 2.26 -1.54 -2.67
N CYS A 55 2.35 -2.52 -3.57
CA CYS A 55 2.66 -3.90 -3.24
C CYS A 55 4.17 -4.09 -3.05
N THR A 56 4.60 -4.38 -1.84
CA THR A 56 6.01 -4.57 -1.51
C THR A 56 6.48 -6.00 -1.69
N LYS A 57 5.65 -6.93 -1.25
CA LYS A 57 6.01 -8.34 -1.20
C LYS A 57 4.77 -9.18 -1.44
N ILE A 58 4.99 -10.33 -2.05
CA ILE A 58 3.98 -11.37 -2.22
C ILE A 58 4.48 -12.61 -1.51
N ARG A 59 3.59 -13.26 -0.78
CA ARG A 59 3.87 -14.53 -0.12
C ARG A 59 3.78 -15.66 -1.15
N HIS A 60 4.77 -16.53 -1.17
CA HIS A 60 4.75 -17.69 -2.04
C HIS A 60 3.56 -18.63 -1.71
N GLY A 61 2.95 -19.20 -2.73
CA GLY A 61 1.75 -20.04 -2.62
C GLY A 61 0.47 -19.26 -2.28
N SER A 62 0.50 -17.93 -2.34
CA SER A 62 -0.68 -17.11 -2.10
C SER A 62 -1.57 -16.96 -3.34
N PRO A 63 -2.85 -16.60 -3.16
CA PRO A 63 -3.70 -16.23 -4.28
C PRO A 63 -3.10 -15.07 -5.09
N SER A 64 -2.45 -14.11 -4.44
CA SER A 64 -1.78 -13.01 -5.14
C SER A 64 -0.72 -13.51 -6.13
N GLU A 65 0.09 -14.49 -5.75
CA GLU A 65 1.08 -15.10 -6.66
C GLU A 65 0.39 -15.93 -7.76
N MET A 66 -0.60 -16.76 -7.40
CA MET A 66 -1.32 -17.64 -8.32
C MET A 66 -2.01 -16.85 -9.46
N TYR A 67 -2.53 -15.66 -9.16
CA TYR A 67 -3.18 -14.78 -10.13
C TYR A 67 -2.21 -13.75 -10.75
N SER A 68 -0.90 -13.97 -10.59
CA SER A 68 0.17 -13.14 -11.18
C SER A 68 0.09 -11.66 -10.81
N LEU A 69 -0.28 -11.36 -9.56
CA LEU A 69 0.10 -10.09 -8.96
C LEU A 69 1.62 -10.14 -8.74
N ALA A 70 2.33 -9.03 -8.94
CA ALA A 70 3.76 -8.94 -8.69
C ALA A 70 4.06 -7.90 -7.61
N ALA A 71 5.19 -8.09 -6.93
CA ALA A 71 5.79 -7.01 -6.15
C ALA A 71 6.09 -5.82 -7.08
N THR A 72 6.12 -4.61 -6.52
CA THR A 72 6.31 -3.32 -7.21
C THR A 72 5.09 -2.74 -7.93
N TYR A 73 3.94 -3.44 -7.92
CA TYR A 73 2.72 -2.92 -8.53
C TYR A 73 1.95 -1.99 -7.59
N PHE A 74 1.24 -1.04 -8.21
CA PHE A 74 0.31 -0.13 -7.56
C PHE A 74 -1.12 -0.61 -7.79
N ILE A 75 -1.92 -0.74 -6.74
CA ILE A 75 -3.35 -1.03 -6.87
C ILE A 75 -4.08 0.31 -6.95
N THR A 76 -4.80 0.54 -8.03
CA THR A 76 -5.53 1.80 -8.26
C THR A 76 -7.03 1.65 -8.10
N HIS A 77 -7.58 0.47 -8.40
CA HIS A 77 -9.00 0.20 -8.24
C HIS A 77 -9.24 -1.24 -7.83
N VAL A 78 -10.30 -1.44 -7.05
CA VAL A 78 -10.82 -2.74 -6.63
C VAL A 78 -12.31 -2.79 -7.01
N ASN A 79 -12.70 -3.76 -7.85
CA ASN A 79 -14.07 -3.90 -8.38
C ASN A 79 -14.63 -2.63 -9.04
N GLY A 80 -13.77 -1.79 -9.61
CA GLY A 80 -14.16 -0.51 -10.22
C GLY A 80 -14.20 0.67 -9.26
N VAL A 81 -14.08 0.45 -7.95
CA VAL A 81 -13.95 1.51 -6.95
C VAL A 81 -12.50 2.00 -6.94
N PRO A 82 -12.25 3.32 -7.11
CA PRO A 82 -10.90 3.88 -7.02
C PRO A 82 -10.38 3.80 -5.59
N THR A 83 -9.13 3.37 -5.43
CA THR A 83 -8.46 3.20 -4.14
C THR A 83 -7.16 4.00 -4.14
N GLN A 84 -7.20 5.22 -3.61
CA GLN A 84 -6.04 6.11 -3.61
C GLN A 84 -5.20 5.97 -2.34
N THR A 85 -5.84 5.58 -1.24
CA THR A 85 -5.20 5.32 0.06
C THR A 85 -5.35 3.87 0.49
N LEU A 86 -4.57 3.46 1.51
CA LEU A 86 -4.71 2.13 2.11
C LEU A 86 -6.06 1.97 2.83
N ASP A 87 -6.63 3.05 3.36
CA ASP A 87 -7.96 3.07 3.96
C ASP A 87 -9.05 2.81 2.92
N ASP A 88 -9.00 3.51 1.78
CA ASP A 88 -9.92 3.27 0.65
C ASP A 88 -9.82 1.83 0.16
N PHE A 89 -8.60 1.30 0.10
CA PHE A 89 -8.36 -0.09 -0.27
C PHE A 89 -9.01 -1.06 0.73
N LEU A 90 -8.79 -0.83 2.03
CA LEU A 90 -9.41 -1.64 3.09
C LEU A 90 -10.94 -1.57 3.02
N GLU A 91 -11.52 -0.40 2.77
CA GLU A 91 -12.96 -0.25 2.60
C GLU A 91 -13.47 -1.01 1.38
N ALA A 92 -12.78 -0.91 0.24
CA ALA A 92 -13.18 -1.62 -0.98
C ALA A 92 -13.11 -3.15 -0.82
N VAL A 93 -12.09 -3.68 -0.12
CA VAL A 93 -11.95 -5.13 0.08
C VAL A 93 -12.90 -5.70 1.13
N ARG A 94 -13.45 -4.87 2.04
CA ARG A 94 -14.44 -5.33 3.05
C ARG A 94 -15.70 -5.92 2.43
N TYR A 95 -16.09 -5.46 1.25
CA TYR A 95 -17.29 -5.94 0.55
C TYR A 95 -17.05 -7.23 -0.25
N ILE A 96 -15.79 -7.69 -0.35
CA ILE A 96 -15.44 -8.90 -1.07
C ILE A 96 -15.68 -10.09 -0.13
N LYS A 97 -16.50 -11.05 -0.58
CA LYS A 97 -16.77 -12.28 0.18
C LYS A 97 -15.57 -13.22 0.11
N ASP A 98 -15.40 -14.05 1.14
CA ASP A 98 -14.40 -15.13 1.08
C ASP A 98 -14.65 -16.04 -0.13
N ASN A 99 -13.57 -16.58 -0.71
CA ASN A 99 -13.58 -17.46 -1.87
C ASN A 99 -14.27 -16.88 -3.14
N SER A 100 -14.45 -15.56 -3.20
CA SER A 100 -15.00 -14.86 -4.36
C SER A 100 -13.92 -14.22 -5.24
N TYR A 101 -14.30 -13.88 -6.48
CA TYR A 101 -13.42 -13.18 -7.41
C TYR A 101 -13.57 -11.67 -7.26
N CYS A 102 -12.45 -10.97 -7.36
CA CYS A 102 -12.39 -9.51 -7.45
C CYS A 102 -11.56 -9.09 -8.66
N LYS A 103 -11.89 -7.93 -9.21
CA LYS A 103 -11.19 -7.30 -10.33
C LYS A 103 -10.31 -6.19 -9.80
N LEU A 104 -9.00 -6.30 -10.01
CA LEU A 104 -8.02 -5.30 -9.65
C LEU A 104 -7.61 -4.53 -10.90
N ARG A 105 -7.58 -3.20 -10.81
CA ARG A 105 -6.80 -2.37 -11.74
C ARG A 105 -5.49 -2.03 -11.08
N ILE A 106 -4.41 -2.44 -11.73
CA ILE A 106 -3.06 -2.24 -11.24
C ILE A 106 -2.27 -1.40 -12.24
N VAL A 107 -1.22 -0.76 -11.76
CA VAL A 107 -0.28 0.00 -12.56
C VAL A 107 1.12 -0.44 -12.18
N THR A 108 1.98 -0.71 -13.15
CA THR A 108 3.38 -1.08 -12.89
C THR A 108 4.20 0.13 -12.44
N SER A 109 5.41 -0.09 -11.93
CA SER A 109 6.37 0.98 -11.64
C SER A 109 6.71 1.86 -12.86
N GLU A 110 6.57 1.30 -14.07
CA GLU A 110 6.73 1.98 -15.36
C GLU A 110 5.46 2.71 -15.82
N ASN A 111 4.44 2.79 -14.96
CA ASN A 111 3.17 3.46 -15.22
C ASN A 111 2.31 2.81 -16.31
N ILE A 112 2.44 1.49 -16.52
CA ILE A 112 1.64 0.73 -17.48
C ILE A 112 0.42 0.13 -16.76
N PRO A 113 -0.81 0.45 -17.18
CA PRO A 113 -2.02 -0.05 -16.53
C PRO A 113 -2.39 -1.47 -16.99
N PHE A 114 -2.75 -2.33 -16.04
CA PHE A 114 -3.28 -3.67 -16.29
C PHE A 114 -4.56 -3.92 -15.47
N ALA A 115 -5.38 -4.84 -15.95
CA ALA A 115 -6.48 -5.40 -15.20
C ALA A 115 -6.17 -6.86 -14.87
N LYS A 116 -6.34 -7.26 -13.61
CA LYS A 116 -6.15 -8.63 -13.14
C LYS A 116 -7.39 -9.06 -12.36
N THR A 117 -7.69 -10.35 -12.42
CA THR A 117 -8.73 -10.96 -11.59
C THR A 117 -8.04 -11.79 -10.52
N LEU A 118 -8.50 -11.71 -9.28
CA LEU A 118 -7.95 -12.44 -8.15
C LEU A 118 -9.07 -13.10 -7.36
N LYS A 119 -8.93 -14.39 -7.04
CA LYS A 119 -9.82 -15.09 -6.11
C LYS A 119 -9.27 -14.97 -4.69
N VAL A 120 -10.01 -14.36 -3.78
CA VAL A 120 -9.55 -14.20 -2.39
C VAL A 120 -9.74 -15.49 -1.59
N ASN A 121 -8.89 -15.71 -0.58
CA ASN A 121 -9.04 -16.78 0.39
C ASN A 121 -8.64 -16.25 1.77
N TYR A 122 -9.63 -15.85 2.57
CA TYR A 122 -9.44 -15.28 3.90
C TYR A 122 -9.21 -16.33 4.99
N HIS A 123 -9.52 -17.60 4.72
CA HIS A 123 -9.23 -18.70 5.64
C HIS A 123 -7.70 -18.86 5.86
N TYR A 124 -6.92 -18.89 4.77
CA TYR A 124 -5.46 -19.01 4.84
C TYR A 124 -4.73 -17.66 4.77
N PHE A 125 -5.32 -16.67 4.09
CA PHE A 125 -4.73 -15.35 3.89
C PHE A 125 -5.69 -14.26 4.36
N PRO A 126 -5.92 -14.15 5.68
CA PRO A 126 -6.82 -13.14 6.24
C PRO A 126 -6.31 -11.72 5.97
N THR A 127 -7.23 -10.76 5.99
CA THR A 127 -6.88 -9.34 5.93
C THR A 127 -6.37 -8.90 7.29
N THR A 128 -5.15 -8.39 7.33
CA THR A 128 -4.55 -7.87 8.57
C THR A 128 -3.95 -6.51 8.33
N GLU A 129 -3.95 -5.70 9.37
CA GLU A 129 -3.46 -4.34 9.39
C GLU A 129 -2.44 -4.19 10.51
N LEU A 130 -1.34 -3.51 10.22
CA LEU A 130 -0.29 -3.15 11.16
C LEU A 130 -0.21 -1.63 11.14
N LEU A 131 -0.51 -1.02 12.28
CA LEU A 131 -0.49 0.43 12.48
C LEU A 131 0.58 0.78 13.50
N LYS A 132 1.33 1.83 13.22
CA LYS A 132 2.27 2.41 14.17
C LYS A 132 1.53 3.42 15.04
N ASN A 133 1.56 3.24 16.36
CA ASN A 133 0.94 4.16 17.31
C ASN A 133 1.77 5.46 17.47
N ASP A 134 1.23 6.45 18.18
CA ASP A 134 1.92 7.72 18.43
C ASP A 134 3.24 7.57 19.21
N VAL A 135 3.41 6.45 19.92
CA VAL A 135 4.61 6.07 20.69
C VAL A 135 5.61 5.25 19.84
N SER A 136 5.37 5.13 18.53
CA SER A 136 6.19 4.39 17.58
C SER A 136 6.24 2.86 17.73
N GLU A 137 5.29 2.27 18.43
CA GLU A 137 5.11 0.82 18.53
C GLU A 137 4.14 0.29 17.47
N TRP A 138 4.30 -0.96 17.09
CA TRP A 138 3.44 -1.62 16.09
C TRP A 138 2.26 -2.31 16.76
N VAL A 139 1.05 -1.95 16.34
CA VAL A 139 -0.21 -2.58 16.77
C VAL A 139 -0.73 -3.43 15.63
N PHE A 140 -0.95 -4.72 15.91
CA PHE A 140 -1.53 -5.65 14.96
C PHE A 140 -3.05 -5.69 15.13
N LYS A 141 -3.76 -5.48 14.04
CA LYS A 141 -5.22 -5.59 13.96
C LYS A 141 -5.59 -6.60 12.89
N LYS A 142 -6.21 -7.71 13.29
CA LYS A 142 -6.88 -8.60 12.34
C LYS A 142 -8.21 -7.96 11.97
N LEU A 143 -8.52 -7.90 10.67
CA LEU A 143 -9.81 -7.44 10.20
C LEU A 143 -10.60 -8.68 9.78
N GLU A 144 -11.54 -9.11 10.62
CA GLU A 144 -12.51 -10.10 10.20
C GLU A 144 -13.64 -9.42 9.42
N ALA A 145 -14.29 -10.18 8.53
CA ALA A 145 -15.47 -9.70 7.80
C ALA A 145 -16.64 -9.30 8.73
N THR A 146 -16.53 -9.59 10.03
CA THR A 146 -17.57 -9.42 11.05
C THR A 146 -17.31 -8.24 12.01
N ASP A 147 -16.10 -7.64 12.05
CA ASP A 147 -15.74 -6.55 12.99
C ASP A 147 -16.24 -5.16 12.54
N ILE A 148 -17.31 -5.11 11.76
CA ILE A 148 -17.74 -3.94 10.97
C ILE A 148 -18.58 -2.92 11.79
N GLU A 149 -19.01 -3.23 13.01
CA GLU A 149 -19.85 -2.30 13.79
C GLU A 149 -19.10 -1.32 14.70
N GLN A 150 -17.83 -1.56 15.05
CA GLN A 150 -17.17 -0.74 16.10
C GLN A 150 -16.42 0.50 15.61
N VAL A 151 -16.17 0.65 14.31
CA VAL A 151 -15.41 1.82 13.79
C VAL A 151 -16.30 3.07 13.56
N LYS A 152 -17.62 2.99 13.81
CA LYS A 152 -18.55 4.14 13.71
C LYS A 152 -18.80 4.89 15.03
N LYS A 153 -18.11 4.54 16.13
CA LYS A 153 -18.26 5.22 17.43
C LYS A 153 -16.92 5.61 18.05
N ILE A 154 -16.16 6.48 17.38
CA ILE A 154 -15.24 7.43 18.04
C ILE A 154 -15.29 8.73 17.23
#